data_AF-A0A959QDU3-F1
#
_entry.id   AF-A0A959QDU3-F1
#
_cell.length_a   1.000
_cell.length_b   1.000
_cell.length_c   1.000
_cell.angle_alpha   90.00
_cell.angle_beta   90.00
_cell.angle_gamma   90.00
#
_symmetry.space_group_name_H-M   'P 1'
#
loop_
_entity.id
_entity.type
_entity.pdbx_description
1 polymer ?
#
loop_
_entity_poly.entity_id
_entity_poly.type
_entity_poly.pdbx_seq_one_letter_code
_entity_poly.pdbx_strand_id
1 'polypeptide(L)'
;GNWHNSADCTPIILAKSCHDLDIIKWMLDSSCTHIQAFGELSWFRQENAPEGSTARCTDGCAVEGTCPYSALKVYYRDRTYLHHFDLPKEESRQGEVIMDYLRNSNYGRCVYRMDNDQADHYVCNMLFEKGVTASFNMEAFTSYHGRRTRVMGSMGDIVGDMTKFTWVDFRTGESHVWEQSSDGHGGGDWRLVSDWIQAVGHQDASLLTSTIAASIESHVMGFKAEESRKEKGVKEVRV
;
A
#
# COMPACT_ATOMS: atom_id res chain seq x y z
N GLY A 1 -2.62 13.50 -5.15
CA GLY A 1 -2.72 12.35 -6.08
C GLY A 1 -4.17 11.96 -6.27
N ASN A 2 -4.48 11.06 -7.21
CA ASN A 2 -5.88 10.73 -7.55
C ASN A 2 -6.66 10.11 -6.38
N TRP A 3 -6.05 9.24 -5.58
CA TRP A 3 -6.71 8.48 -4.50
C TRP A 3 -7.06 9.26 -3.23
N HIS A 4 -6.82 10.56 -3.18
CA HIS A 4 -7.03 11.40 -2.00
C HIS A 4 -8.47 11.47 -1.47
N ASN A 5 -9.46 11.16 -2.31
CA ASN A 5 -10.87 11.26 -1.97
C ASN A 5 -11.51 9.85 -2.02
N SER A 6 -11.99 9.38 -0.88
CA SER A 6 -12.54 8.04 -0.72
C SER A 6 -13.89 7.82 -1.41
N ALA A 7 -14.64 8.90 -1.67
CA ALA A 7 -15.92 8.85 -2.39
C ALA A 7 -15.71 8.76 -3.91
N ASP A 8 -14.70 9.44 -4.44
CA ASP A 8 -14.36 9.38 -5.88
C ASP A 8 -13.55 8.12 -6.24
N CYS A 9 -12.90 7.51 -5.26
CA CYS A 9 -12.07 6.32 -5.42
C CYS A 9 -12.57 5.18 -4.51
N THR A 10 -11.71 4.71 -3.60
CA THR A 10 -12.02 3.71 -2.59
C THR A 10 -11.31 4.10 -1.29
N PRO A 11 -11.75 3.57 -0.14
CA PRO A 11 -11.01 3.69 1.11
C PRO A 11 -9.55 3.28 0.95
N ILE A 12 -8.63 3.97 1.63
CA ILE A 12 -7.19 3.77 1.47
C ILE A 12 -6.75 2.30 1.67
N ILE A 13 -7.40 1.56 2.56
CA ILE A 13 -7.10 0.14 2.78
C ILE A 13 -7.36 -0.72 1.54
N LEU A 14 -8.34 -0.35 0.70
CA LEU A 14 -8.60 -1.01 -0.58
C LEU A 14 -7.74 -0.41 -1.71
N ALA A 15 -7.60 0.92 -1.76
CA ALA A 15 -6.84 1.59 -2.80
C ALA A 15 -5.35 1.24 -2.77
N LYS A 16 -4.78 1.11 -1.57
CA LYS A 16 -3.34 0.95 -1.37
C LYS A 16 -2.93 -0.37 -0.76
N SER A 17 -3.84 -1.09 -0.09
CA SER A 17 -3.48 -2.24 0.74
C SER A 17 -4.38 -3.47 0.57
N CYS A 18 -5.17 -3.55 -0.50
CA CYS A 18 -5.95 -4.76 -0.80
C CYS A 18 -5.07 -6.00 -0.91
N HIS A 19 -3.93 -5.87 -1.59
CA HIS A 19 -2.95 -6.92 -1.74
C HIS A 19 -2.26 -7.30 -0.41
N ASP A 20 -2.20 -6.39 0.57
CA ASP A 20 -1.67 -6.73 1.90
C ASP A 20 -2.63 -7.69 2.62
N LEU A 21 -3.94 -7.46 2.47
CA LEU A 21 -4.97 -8.37 2.99
C LEU A 21 -4.96 -9.72 2.25
N ASP A 22 -4.78 -9.71 0.92
CA ASP A 22 -4.60 -10.93 0.13
C ASP A 22 -3.41 -11.75 0.63
N ILE A 23 -2.25 -11.11 0.81
CA ILE A 23 -1.03 -11.78 1.27
C ILE A 23 -1.24 -12.37 2.67
N ILE A 24 -1.85 -11.64 3.60
CA ILE A 24 -2.12 -12.14 4.96
C ILE A 24 -3.04 -13.38 4.88
N LYS A 25 -4.16 -13.29 4.15
CA LYS A 25 -5.10 -14.39 3.99
C LYS A 25 -4.43 -15.60 3.34
N TRP A 26 -3.62 -15.37 2.30
CA TRP A 26 -2.91 -16.43 1.58
C TRP A 26 -1.86 -17.12 2.46
N MET A 27 -1.07 -16.35 3.23
CA MET A 27 -0.07 -16.92 4.14
C MET A 27 -0.69 -17.78 5.26
N LEU A 28 -1.87 -17.37 5.75
CA LEU A 28 -2.56 -18.08 6.82
C LEU A 28 -3.41 -19.25 6.33
N ASP A 29 -3.77 -19.26 5.04
CA ASP A 29 -4.69 -20.21 4.41
C ASP A 29 -5.91 -20.53 5.27
N SER A 30 -6.51 -19.47 5.81
CA SER A 30 -7.58 -19.53 6.80
C SER A 30 -8.54 -18.36 6.62
N SER A 31 -9.80 -18.56 6.98
CA SER A 31 -10.82 -17.53 6.86
C SER A 31 -10.70 -16.47 7.96
N CYS A 32 -10.88 -15.20 7.60
CA CYS A 32 -10.99 -14.13 8.59
C CYS A 32 -12.39 -14.14 9.20
N THR A 33 -12.51 -14.11 10.53
CA THR A 33 -13.80 -14.12 11.24
C THR A 33 -14.19 -12.75 11.77
N HIS A 34 -13.22 -11.99 12.30
CA HIS A 34 -13.46 -10.66 12.86
C HIS A 34 -12.31 -9.72 12.53
N ILE A 35 -12.65 -8.44 12.36
CA ILE A 35 -11.69 -7.38 12.06
C ILE A 35 -11.99 -6.13 12.88
N GLN A 36 -10.95 -5.43 13.30
CA GLN A 36 -11.02 -4.15 13.97
C GLN A 36 -10.00 -3.21 13.35
N ALA A 37 -10.39 -1.99 12.99
CA ALA A 37 -9.46 -1.01 12.48
C ALA A 37 -9.64 0.35 13.13
N PHE A 38 -8.55 1.10 13.17
CA PHE A 38 -8.51 2.51 13.54
C PHE A 38 -7.55 3.24 12.60
N GLY A 39 -7.83 4.50 12.34
CA GLY A 39 -6.99 5.31 11.46
C GLY A 39 -7.69 6.61 11.14
N GLU A 40 -6.91 7.66 11.02
CA GLU A 40 -7.40 9.00 10.77
C GLU A 40 -6.47 9.71 9.80
N LEU A 41 -7.01 10.72 9.14
CA LEU A 41 -6.17 11.77 8.57
C LEU A 41 -5.83 12.71 9.73
N SER A 42 -4.58 12.84 10.16
CA SER A 42 -4.23 13.71 11.30
C SER A 42 -3.30 14.85 10.92
N TRP A 43 -2.37 14.58 10.01
CA TRP A 43 -1.30 15.48 9.66
C TRP A 43 -1.56 16.24 8.37
N PHE A 44 -1.99 15.59 7.29
CA PHE A 44 -2.19 16.25 5.98
C PHE A 44 -3.52 17.00 5.91
N ARG A 45 -3.71 17.94 6.84
CA ARG A 45 -4.88 18.81 6.98
C ARG A 45 -4.50 20.29 6.84
N GLN A 46 -5.48 21.12 6.53
CA GLN A 46 -5.27 22.55 6.30
C GLN A 46 -4.71 23.28 7.52
N GLU A 47 -5.12 22.91 8.73
CA GLU A 47 -4.62 23.47 9.98
C GLU A 47 -3.12 23.21 10.23
N ASN A 48 -2.56 22.17 9.61
CA ASN A 48 -1.13 21.84 9.68
C ASN A 48 -0.34 22.39 8.48
N ALA A 49 -1.01 23.09 7.55
CA ALA A 49 -0.35 23.67 6.39
C ALA A 49 0.70 24.69 6.85
N PRO A 50 1.98 24.57 6.45
CA PRO A 50 2.99 25.53 6.86
C PRO A 50 2.64 26.95 6.40
N GLU A 51 2.98 27.94 7.22
CA GLU A 51 2.81 29.34 6.86
C GLU A 51 3.59 29.67 5.57
N GLY A 52 2.96 30.39 4.64
CA GLY A 52 3.53 30.66 3.31
C GLY A 52 3.35 29.52 2.29
N SER A 53 2.69 28.42 2.64
CA SER A 53 2.26 27.40 1.68
C SER A 53 1.10 27.88 0.80
N THR A 54 1.13 27.51 -0.48
CA THR A 54 0.09 27.83 -1.48
C THR A 54 -0.72 26.58 -1.86
N ALA A 55 -1.83 26.76 -2.60
CA ALA A 55 -2.71 25.67 -3.01
C ALA A 55 -2.01 24.62 -3.90
N ARG A 56 -1.03 25.03 -4.71
CA ARG A 56 -0.13 24.15 -5.45
C ARG A 56 1.31 24.50 -5.18
N CYS A 57 2.19 23.50 -5.20
CA CYS A 57 3.63 23.71 -5.03
C CYS A 57 4.22 24.61 -6.13
N THR A 58 3.57 24.68 -7.30
CA THR A 58 3.99 25.50 -8.46
C THR A 58 3.69 26.99 -8.32
N ASP A 59 2.90 27.39 -7.33
CA ASP A 59 2.31 28.74 -7.28
C ASP A 59 3.17 29.72 -6.46
N GLY A 60 4.49 29.54 -6.45
CA GLY A 60 5.40 30.38 -5.67
C GLY A 60 5.33 30.11 -4.15
N CYS A 61 5.11 28.86 -3.76
CA CYS A 61 5.09 28.42 -2.36
C CYS A 61 6.40 28.78 -1.64
N ALA A 62 6.32 29.62 -0.59
CA ALA A 62 7.51 30.14 0.09
C ALA A 62 8.32 29.07 0.84
N VAL A 63 7.64 28.00 1.26
CA VAL A 63 8.24 26.87 2.00
C VAL A 63 8.63 25.70 1.10
N GLU A 64 8.42 25.80 -0.21
CA GLU A 64 8.62 24.69 -1.17
C GLU A 64 10.00 24.06 -1.09
N GLY A 65 11.04 24.90 -0.99
CA GLY A 65 12.43 24.46 -1.00
C GLY A 65 12.84 23.62 0.21
N THR A 66 12.12 23.72 1.34
CA THR A 66 12.37 22.95 2.57
C THR A 66 11.27 21.93 2.89
N CYS A 67 10.14 21.99 2.19
CA CYS A 67 9.02 21.09 2.41
C CYS A 67 9.36 19.65 1.95
N PRO A 68 9.23 18.63 2.83
CA PRO A 68 9.47 17.24 2.43
C PRO A 68 8.44 16.72 1.43
N TYR A 69 7.25 17.34 1.35
CA TYR A 69 6.14 16.93 0.49
C TYR A 69 6.00 17.79 -0.77
N SER A 70 7.02 18.57 -1.14
CA SER A 70 6.98 19.37 -2.36
C SER A 70 6.83 18.50 -3.61
N ALA A 71 5.78 18.72 -4.38
CA ALA A 71 5.58 18.05 -5.65
C ALA A 71 6.68 18.41 -6.68
N LEU A 72 7.21 19.64 -6.64
CA LEU A 72 8.33 20.04 -7.50
C LEU A 72 9.62 19.28 -7.11
N LYS A 73 9.85 19.07 -5.81
CA LYS A 73 10.95 18.24 -5.34
C LYS A 73 10.78 16.81 -5.84
N VAL A 74 9.68 16.17 -5.46
CA VAL A 74 9.44 14.73 -5.69
C VAL A 74 9.42 14.39 -7.18
N TYR A 75 8.65 15.12 -7.98
CA TYR A 75 8.39 14.75 -9.37
C TYR A 75 9.35 15.42 -10.36
N TYR A 76 9.65 16.72 -10.21
CA TYR A 76 10.41 17.45 -11.23
C TYR A 76 11.93 17.36 -11.01
N ARG A 77 12.40 17.52 -9.77
CA ARG A 77 13.85 17.51 -9.44
C ARG A 77 14.37 16.10 -9.17
N ASP A 78 13.72 15.37 -8.28
CA ASP A 78 14.16 14.03 -7.87
C ASP A 78 13.71 12.94 -8.86
N ARG A 79 12.76 13.26 -9.75
CA ARG A 79 12.25 12.37 -10.80
C ARG A 79 11.71 11.03 -10.25
N THR A 80 11.10 11.09 -9.07
CA THR A 80 10.53 9.91 -8.39
C THR A 80 9.03 9.77 -8.70
N TYR A 81 8.52 8.53 -8.68
CA TYR A 81 7.09 8.21 -8.88
C TYR A 81 6.52 8.67 -10.23
N LEU A 82 7.36 8.78 -11.26
CA LEU A 82 6.96 9.23 -12.60
C LEU A 82 6.07 8.23 -13.36
N HIS A 83 5.94 7.00 -12.88
CA HIS A 83 5.03 6.00 -13.45
C HIS A 83 3.55 6.39 -13.34
N HIS A 84 3.23 7.46 -12.61
CA HIS A 84 1.89 8.06 -12.58
C HIS A 84 1.61 9.01 -13.76
N PHE A 85 2.61 9.32 -14.58
CA PHE A 85 2.51 10.25 -15.69
C PHE A 85 2.79 9.54 -17.01
N ASP A 86 2.00 9.89 -18.02
CA ASP A 86 2.26 9.48 -19.40
C ASP A 86 3.37 10.35 -20.00
N LEU A 87 4.63 9.97 -19.72
CA LEU A 87 5.80 10.72 -20.17
C LEU A 87 6.29 10.28 -21.55
N PRO A 88 6.78 11.21 -22.38
CA PRO A 88 7.45 10.86 -23.63
C PRO A 88 8.75 10.09 -23.35
N LYS A 89 9.12 9.19 -24.27
CA LYS A 89 10.41 8.48 -24.22
C LYS A 89 11.61 9.42 -24.30
N GLU A 90 11.45 10.56 -24.96
CA GLU A 90 12.49 11.58 -25.08
C GLU A 90 12.61 12.40 -23.80
N GLU A 91 13.68 12.17 -23.03
CA GLU A 91 13.87 12.76 -21.69
C GLU A 91 13.89 14.30 -21.68
N SER A 92 14.42 14.92 -22.73
CA SER A 92 14.48 16.38 -22.91
C SER A 92 13.09 17.03 -22.82
N ARG A 93 12.05 16.32 -23.25
CA ARG A 93 10.65 16.79 -23.29
C ARG A 93 9.87 16.48 -22.03
N GLN A 94 10.38 15.60 -21.16
CA GLN A 94 9.65 15.17 -19.96
C GLN A 94 9.46 16.32 -18.96
N GLY A 95 10.42 17.25 -18.88
CA GLY A 95 10.35 18.36 -17.93
C GLY A 95 9.09 19.21 -18.12
N GLU A 96 8.76 19.56 -19.36
CA GLU A 96 7.57 20.33 -19.69
C GLU A 96 6.28 19.56 -19.36
N VAL A 97 6.25 18.27 -19.69
CA VAL A 97 5.09 17.40 -19.41
C VAL A 97 4.87 17.21 -17.91
N ILE A 98 5.93 17.00 -17.13
CA ILE A 98 5.83 16.93 -15.66
C ILE A 98 5.28 18.24 -15.11
N MET A 99 5.79 19.39 -15.57
CA MET A 99 5.28 20.69 -15.12
C MET A 99 3.82 20.92 -15.48
N ASP A 100 3.36 20.41 -16.62
CA ASP A 100 1.95 20.44 -17.00
C ASP A 100 1.09 19.62 -16.02
N TYR A 101 1.48 18.37 -15.71
CA TYR A 101 0.82 17.57 -14.67
C TYR A 101 0.77 18.31 -13.33
N LEU A 102 1.87 18.93 -12.89
CA LEU A 102 1.90 19.63 -11.61
C LEU A 102 0.99 20.87 -11.59
N ARG A 103 0.82 21.56 -12.72
CA ARG A 103 -0.07 22.72 -12.82
C ARG A 103 -1.54 22.33 -12.92
N ASN A 104 -1.83 21.24 -13.62
CA ASN A 104 -3.19 20.96 -14.10
C ASN A 104 -3.87 19.74 -13.44
N SER A 105 -3.14 18.93 -12.67
CA SER A 105 -3.68 17.72 -12.03
C SER A 105 -3.63 17.76 -10.49
N ASN A 106 -4.12 16.70 -9.84
CA ASN A 106 -4.03 16.50 -8.39
C ASN A 106 -2.61 16.19 -7.89
N TYR A 107 -1.62 16.05 -8.76
CA TYR A 107 -0.24 15.72 -8.38
C TYR A 107 0.60 16.93 -7.95
N GLY A 108 0.24 18.14 -8.37
CA GLY A 108 0.92 19.36 -7.91
C GLY A 108 0.20 20.15 -6.82
N ARG A 109 -1.00 19.72 -6.40
CA ARG A 109 -1.70 20.32 -5.25
C ARG A 109 -0.92 20.06 -3.97
N CYS A 110 -0.92 21.05 -3.08
CA CYS A 110 -0.33 20.92 -1.76
C CYS A 110 -1.11 19.88 -0.95
N VAL A 111 -0.40 18.90 -0.38
CA VAL A 111 -1.00 17.81 0.41
C VAL A 111 -1.81 18.28 1.61
N TYR A 112 -1.50 19.46 2.16
CA TYR A 112 -2.27 20.08 3.25
C TYR A 112 -3.44 20.94 2.77
N ARG A 113 -3.48 21.32 1.49
CA ARG A 113 -4.49 22.22 0.91
C ARG A 113 -5.25 21.52 -0.20
N MET A 114 -5.75 20.34 0.14
CA MET A 114 -6.62 19.56 -0.72
C MET A 114 -7.69 18.86 0.11
N ASP A 115 -8.72 18.41 -0.58
CA ASP A 115 -9.86 17.63 -0.10
C ASP A 115 -9.45 16.17 0.13
N ASN A 116 -8.35 15.95 0.84
CA ASN A 116 -7.92 14.61 1.24
C ASN A 116 -8.78 14.13 2.43
N ASP A 117 -9.28 12.91 2.35
CA ASP A 117 -10.01 12.25 3.43
C ASP A 117 -9.39 10.90 3.82
N GLN A 118 -8.30 10.50 3.16
CA GLN A 118 -7.63 9.24 3.42
C GLN A 118 -6.74 9.31 4.65
N ALA A 119 -6.74 8.25 5.45
CA ALA A 119 -5.93 8.15 6.65
C ALA A 119 -4.42 8.19 6.34
N ASP A 120 -3.66 8.88 7.18
CA ASP A 120 -2.19 8.95 7.10
C ASP A 120 -1.48 8.00 8.08
N HIS A 121 -2.24 7.40 8.99
CA HIS A 121 -1.87 6.29 9.86
C HIS A 121 -3.08 5.37 10.02
N TYR A 122 -2.88 4.07 9.89
CA TYR A 122 -3.95 3.08 9.87
C TYR A 122 -3.46 1.78 10.52
N VAL A 123 -4.22 1.27 11.48
CA VAL A 123 -3.98 0.00 12.13
C VAL A 123 -5.19 -0.92 11.96
N CYS A 124 -4.94 -2.20 11.74
CA CYS A 124 -5.95 -3.23 11.55
C CYS A 124 -5.57 -4.51 12.30
N ASN A 125 -6.46 -5.01 13.14
CA ASN A 125 -6.31 -6.27 13.84
C ASN A 125 -7.35 -7.26 13.33
N MET A 126 -6.93 -8.50 13.10
CA MET A 126 -7.74 -9.53 12.47
C MET A 126 -7.70 -10.81 13.32
N LEU A 127 -8.85 -11.45 13.47
CA LEU A 127 -9.01 -12.76 14.08
C LEU A 127 -9.42 -13.76 12.99
N PHE A 128 -8.56 -14.72 12.72
CA PHE A 128 -8.79 -15.84 11.81
C PHE A 128 -9.33 -17.05 12.57
N GLU A 129 -9.79 -18.06 11.83
CA GLU A 129 -10.21 -19.33 12.42
C GLU A 129 -9.11 -19.94 13.30
N LYS A 130 -9.52 -20.81 14.23
CA LYS A 130 -8.62 -21.49 15.18
C LYS A 130 -7.79 -20.54 16.05
N GLY A 131 -8.19 -19.26 16.15
CA GLY A 131 -7.60 -18.27 17.05
C GLY A 131 -6.31 -17.62 16.54
N VAL A 132 -5.96 -17.79 15.26
CA VAL A 132 -4.81 -17.11 14.68
C VAL A 132 -5.09 -15.62 14.56
N THR A 133 -4.13 -14.78 14.96
CA THR A 133 -4.28 -13.32 14.91
C THR A 133 -3.30 -12.71 13.92
N ALA A 134 -3.74 -11.69 13.20
CA ALA A 134 -2.87 -10.84 12.39
C ALA A 134 -3.04 -9.37 12.75
N SER A 135 -1.96 -8.60 12.59
CA SER A 135 -1.98 -7.15 12.72
C SER A 135 -1.33 -6.54 11.48
N PHE A 136 -1.96 -5.51 10.94
CA PHE A 136 -1.53 -4.78 9.76
C PHE A 136 -1.49 -3.30 10.07
N ASN A 137 -0.41 -2.62 9.64
CA ASN A 137 -0.22 -1.19 9.83
C ASN A 137 0.16 -0.57 8.48
N MET A 138 -0.46 0.56 8.16
CA MET A 138 -0.15 1.38 6.99
C MET A 138 0.13 2.80 7.46
N GLU A 139 1.35 3.27 7.20
CA GLU A 139 1.90 4.49 7.78
C GLU A 139 2.49 5.40 6.70
N ALA A 140 2.10 6.67 6.70
CA ALA A 140 2.69 7.66 5.80
C ALA A 140 4.08 8.13 6.24
N PHE A 141 4.46 7.91 7.51
CA PHE A 141 5.65 8.49 8.15
C PHE A 141 6.72 7.45 8.47
N THR A 142 7.30 6.87 7.42
CA THR A 142 8.42 5.92 7.54
C THR A 142 9.65 6.44 6.79
N SER A 143 10.84 6.16 7.33
CA SER A 143 12.11 6.42 6.63
C SER A 143 12.44 5.37 5.56
N TYR A 144 11.64 4.31 5.49
CA TYR A 144 11.79 3.19 4.57
C TYR A 144 10.50 2.99 3.78
N HIS A 145 10.62 2.22 2.69
CA HIS A 145 9.50 1.82 1.84
C HIS A 145 9.31 0.30 1.89
N GLY A 146 8.15 -0.15 1.41
CA GLY A 146 7.83 -1.57 1.31
C GLY A 146 7.29 -2.18 2.59
N ARG A 147 7.12 -3.50 2.58
CA ARG A 147 6.54 -4.28 3.68
C ARG A 147 7.60 -4.73 4.66
N ARG A 148 7.25 -4.71 5.93
CA ARG A 148 7.95 -5.43 7.00
C ARG A 148 7.03 -6.55 7.45
N THR A 149 7.56 -7.76 7.48
CA THR A 149 6.77 -8.96 7.76
C THR A 149 7.37 -9.70 8.94
N ARG A 150 6.49 -10.12 9.86
CA ARG A 150 6.83 -11.02 10.95
C ARG A 150 5.77 -12.12 11.06
N VAL A 151 6.21 -13.37 10.97
CA VAL A 151 5.37 -14.55 11.17
C VAL A 151 5.89 -15.30 12.39
N MET A 152 5.02 -15.59 13.35
CA MET A 152 5.39 -16.19 14.64
C MET A 152 4.73 -17.56 14.75
N GLY A 153 5.54 -18.61 14.80
CA GLY A 153 5.11 -19.99 15.01
C GLY A 153 5.55 -20.53 16.37
N SER A 154 5.03 -21.70 16.73
CA SER A 154 5.36 -22.37 17.99
C SER A 154 6.79 -22.96 18.04
N MET A 155 7.45 -23.10 16.88
CA MET A 155 8.78 -23.70 16.76
C MET A 155 9.76 -22.81 15.98
N GLY A 156 9.40 -21.56 15.72
CA GLY A 156 10.24 -20.64 14.96
C GLY A 156 9.52 -19.36 14.57
N ASP A 157 10.26 -18.40 14.06
CA ASP A 157 9.72 -17.18 13.47
C ASP A 157 10.41 -16.80 12.17
N ILE A 158 9.68 -16.03 11.36
CA ILE A 158 10.19 -15.44 10.12
C ILE A 158 10.11 -13.93 10.29
N VAL A 159 11.22 -13.23 10.07
CA VAL A 159 11.28 -11.77 10.06
C VAL A 159 11.94 -11.32 8.77
N GLY A 160 11.36 -10.33 8.10
CA GLY A 160 11.95 -9.84 6.88
C GLY A 160 11.27 -8.63 6.28
N ASP A 161 11.70 -8.35 5.07
CA ASP A 161 11.10 -7.43 4.14
C ASP A 161 11.03 -8.05 2.74
N MET A 162 10.51 -7.30 1.78
CA MET A 162 10.36 -7.73 0.39
C MET A 162 11.65 -8.24 -0.28
N THR A 163 12.83 -8.01 0.29
CA THR A 163 14.14 -8.38 -0.30
C THR A 163 14.87 -9.45 0.49
N LYS A 164 14.61 -9.55 1.80
CA LYS A 164 15.32 -10.46 2.69
C LYS A 164 14.42 -10.98 3.80
N PHE A 165 14.44 -12.30 3.99
CA PHE A 165 13.78 -12.98 5.09
C PHE A 165 14.77 -13.83 5.88
N THR A 166 14.63 -13.81 7.20
CA THR A 166 15.34 -14.67 8.13
C THR A 166 14.33 -15.56 8.84
N TRP A 167 14.51 -16.88 8.77
CA TRP A 167 13.79 -17.86 9.56
C TRP A 167 14.69 -18.42 10.64
N VAL A 168 14.18 -18.49 11.87
CA VAL A 168 14.85 -19.14 12.99
C VAL A 168 14.08 -20.39 13.40
N ASP A 169 14.75 -21.54 13.49
CA ASP A 169 14.20 -22.76 14.07
C ASP A 169 14.56 -22.83 15.56
N PHE A 170 13.57 -22.77 16.44
CA PHE A 170 13.80 -22.76 17.89
C PHE A 170 14.29 -24.10 18.45
N ARG A 171 14.14 -25.20 17.70
CA ARG A 171 14.57 -26.53 18.15
C ARG A 171 16.07 -26.72 18.01
N THR A 172 16.67 -26.11 16.97
CA THR A 172 18.10 -26.22 16.67
C THR A 172 18.86 -24.94 17.01
N GLY A 173 18.18 -23.80 17.06
CA GLY A 173 18.79 -22.48 17.14
C GLY A 173 19.38 -21.99 15.81
N GLU A 174 19.18 -22.75 14.72
CA GLU A 174 19.70 -22.39 13.40
C GLU A 174 18.89 -21.25 12.78
N SER A 175 19.58 -20.41 12.01
CA SER A 175 18.99 -19.31 11.25
C SER A 175 19.23 -19.51 9.77
N HIS A 176 18.17 -19.43 8.98
CA HIS A 176 18.18 -19.52 7.53
C HIS A 176 17.85 -18.15 6.94
N VAL A 177 18.67 -17.70 6.01
CA VAL A 177 18.51 -16.40 5.36
C VAL A 177 18.20 -16.62 3.88
N TRP A 178 17.11 -16.02 3.41
CA TRP A 178 16.80 -15.93 1.99
C TRP A 178 16.87 -14.47 1.55
N GLU A 179 17.60 -14.25 0.47
CA GLU A 179 17.72 -12.95 -0.18
C GLU A 179 17.24 -13.10 -1.62
N GLN A 180 16.40 -12.16 -2.07
CA GLN A 180 15.93 -12.09 -3.43
C GLN A 180 16.12 -10.68 -3.97
N SER A 181 16.75 -10.60 -5.13
CA SER A 181 16.64 -9.42 -5.99
C SER A 181 15.53 -9.67 -7.00
N SER A 182 14.83 -8.60 -7.34
CA SER A 182 13.71 -8.64 -8.26
C SER A 182 13.75 -7.44 -9.20
N ASP A 183 12.81 -7.38 -10.13
CA ASP A 183 12.65 -6.18 -10.97
C ASP A 183 12.11 -4.99 -10.16
N GLY A 184 11.95 -3.84 -10.83
CA GLY A 184 11.42 -2.62 -10.22
C GLY A 184 9.97 -2.74 -9.69
N HIS A 185 9.30 -3.86 -9.92
CA HIS A 185 7.94 -4.14 -9.48
C HIS A 185 7.84 -5.37 -8.56
N GLY A 186 8.97 -5.83 -8.00
CA GLY A 186 9.00 -6.94 -7.04
C GLY A 186 8.86 -8.33 -7.68
N GLY A 187 8.74 -8.43 -9.02
CA GLY A 187 8.81 -9.68 -9.79
C GLY A 187 7.60 -10.61 -9.69
N GLY A 188 6.56 -10.21 -8.96
CA GLY A 188 5.30 -10.96 -8.89
C GLY A 188 4.57 -11.01 -10.23
N ASP A 189 4.64 -9.94 -11.02
CA ASP A 189 3.93 -9.82 -12.30
C ASP A 189 4.29 -10.94 -13.29
N TRP A 190 5.59 -11.22 -13.45
CA TRP A 190 6.04 -12.29 -14.35
C TRP A 190 5.52 -13.66 -13.93
N ARG A 191 5.42 -13.90 -12.62
CA ARG A 191 4.90 -15.17 -12.08
C ARG A 191 3.39 -15.26 -12.28
N LEU A 192 2.65 -14.20 -11.99
CA LEU A 192 1.20 -14.14 -12.22
C LEU A 192 0.85 -14.35 -13.70
N VAL A 193 1.57 -13.69 -14.61
CA VAL A 193 1.36 -13.84 -16.06
C VAL A 193 1.75 -15.24 -16.52
N SER A 194 2.86 -15.79 -16.01
CA SER A 194 3.28 -17.16 -16.30
C SER A 194 2.20 -18.17 -15.88
N ASP A 195 1.73 -18.10 -14.64
CA ASP A 195 0.70 -19.01 -14.11
C ASP A 195 -0.60 -18.89 -14.89
N TRP A 196 -0.99 -17.67 -15.26
CA TRP A 196 -2.16 -17.44 -16.12
C TRP A 196 -2.02 -18.06 -17.51
N ILE A 197 -0.88 -17.86 -18.20
CA ILE A 197 -0.63 -18.46 -19.51
C ILE A 197 -0.64 -19.99 -19.42
N GLN A 198 -0.05 -20.57 -18.38
CA GLN A 198 -0.05 -22.02 -18.16
C GLN A 198 -1.47 -22.54 -17.89
N ALA A 199 -2.23 -21.89 -17.01
CA ALA A 199 -3.61 -22.24 -16.70
C ALA A 199 -4.50 -22.23 -17.94
N VAL A 200 -4.40 -21.20 -18.77
CA VAL A 200 -5.15 -21.11 -20.04
C VAL A 200 -4.68 -22.14 -21.05
N GLY A 201 -3.36 -22.30 -21.23
CA GLY A 201 -2.78 -23.22 -22.20
C GLY A 201 -3.08 -24.69 -21.91
N HIS A 202 -3.10 -25.06 -20.62
CA HIS A 202 -3.44 -26.41 -20.18
C HIS A 202 -4.94 -26.62 -19.90
N GLN A 203 -5.75 -25.56 -19.96
CA GLN A 203 -7.14 -25.55 -19.53
C GLN A 203 -7.30 -26.06 -18.08
N ASP A 204 -6.37 -25.69 -17.21
CA ASP A 204 -6.30 -26.15 -15.83
C ASP A 204 -6.28 -24.95 -14.88
N ALA A 205 -7.44 -24.67 -14.29
CA ALA A 205 -7.60 -23.57 -13.33
C ALA A 205 -6.88 -23.83 -11.98
N SER A 206 -6.48 -25.07 -11.68
CA SER A 206 -5.78 -25.41 -10.44
C SER A 206 -4.37 -24.83 -10.36
N LEU A 207 -3.82 -24.40 -11.51
CA LEU A 207 -2.55 -23.70 -11.59
C LEU A 207 -2.63 -22.25 -11.05
N LEU A 208 -3.84 -21.72 -10.83
CA LEU A 208 -4.05 -20.40 -10.24
C LEU A 208 -4.24 -20.51 -8.73
N THR A 209 -3.33 -19.91 -7.97
CA THR A 209 -3.40 -19.88 -6.48
C THR A 209 -4.31 -18.77 -5.94
N SER A 210 -4.69 -17.80 -6.79
CA SER A 210 -5.58 -16.69 -6.45
C SER A 210 -6.86 -16.78 -7.28
N THR A 211 -7.88 -17.46 -6.74
CA THR A 211 -9.20 -17.54 -7.36
C THR A 211 -10.02 -16.28 -7.05
N ILE A 212 -11.05 -16.01 -7.84
CA ILE A 212 -12.01 -14.91 -7.55
C ILE A 212 -12.58 -15.05 -6.13
N ALA A 213 -12.90 -16.27 -5.69
CA ALA A 213 -13.41 -16.51 -4.33
C ALA A 213 -12.40 -16.08 -3.26
N ALA A 214 -11.11 -16.40 -3.45
CA ALA A 214 -10.05 -15.97 -2.53
C ALA A 214 -9.90 -14.44 -2.51
N SER A 215 -9.98 -13.77 -3.67
CA SER A 215 -9.92 -12.31 -3.75
C SER A 215 -11.17 -11.62 -3.19
N ILE A 216 -12.36 -12.23 -3.28
CA ILE A 216 -13.58 -11.65 -2.68
C ILE A 216 -13.42 -11.53 -1.18
N GLU A 217 -12.90 -12.57 -0.51
CA GLU A 217 -12.73 -12.56 0.94
C GLU A 217 -11.86 -11.40 1.42
N SER A 218 -10.69 -11.19 0.82
CA SER A 218 -9.78 -10.08 1.18
C SER A 218 -10.39 -8.71 0.93
N HIS A 219 -11.22 -8.57 -0.12
CA HIS A 219 -11.95 -7.33 -0.38
C HIS A 219 -13.04 -7.09 0.66
N VAL A 220 -13.79 -8.14 1.05
CA VAL A 220 -14.75 -8.07 2.15
C VAL A 220 -14.04 -7.68 3.45
N MET A 221 -12.87 -8.24 3.74
CA MET A 221 -12.03 -7.82 4.87
C MET A 221 -11.71 -6.32 4.79
N GLY A 222 -11.32 -5.81 3.62
CA GLY A 222 -11.03 -4.39 3.42
C GLY A 222 -12.24 -3.48 3.67
N PHE A 223 -13.41 -3.83 3.14
CA PHE A 223 -14.64 -3.08 3.41
C PHE A 223 -15.05 -3.13 4.89
N LYS A 224 -14.92 -4.30 5.54
CA LYS A 224 -15.22 -4.46 6.97
C LYS A 224 -14.23 -3.74 7.87
N ALA A 225 -12.96 -3.66 7.48
CA ALA A 225 -11.97 -2.84 8.15
C ALA A 225 -12.34 -1.36 8.06
N GLU A 226 -12.76 -0.88 6.89
CA GLU A 226 -13.19 0.52 6.75
C GLU A 226 -14.47 0.82 7.55
N GLU A 227 -15.45 -0.10 7.55
CA GLU A 227 -16.66 -0.01 8.38
C GLU A 227 -16.28 0.05 9.87
N SER A 228 -15.35 -0.81 10.29
CA SER A 228 -14.80 -0.83 11.65
C SER A 228 -14.16 0.50 12.04
N ARG A 229 -13.34 1.07 11.16
CA ARG A 229 -12.65 2.35 11.39
C ARG A 229 -13.64 3.50 11.61
N LYS A 230 -14.68 3.58 10.77
CA LYS A 230 -15.70 4.64 10.85
C LYS A 230 -16.59 4.52 12.09
N GLU A 231 -16.95 3.30 12.47
CA GLU A 231 -17.88 3.05 13.59
C GLU A 231 -17.18 2.78 14.92
N LYS A 232 -15.85 2.63 14.94
CA LYS A 232 -15.02 2.34 16.11
C LYS A 232 -15.43 1.06 16.84
N GLY A 233 -15.61 -0.03 16.09
CA GLY A 233 -16.09 -1.31 16.63
C GLY A 233 -15.59 -2.54 15.86
N VAL A 234 -15.67 -3.71 16.48
CA VAL A 234 -15.31 -4.98 15.84
C VAL A 234 -16.37 -5.38 14.81
N LYS A 235 -15.93 -5.84 13.63
CA LYS A 235 -16.80 -6.25 12.54
C LYS A 235 -16.60 -7.73 12.23
N GLU A 236 -17.71 -8.43 12.05
CA GLU A 236 -17.69 -9.81 11.56
C GLU A 236 -17.42 -9.81 10.06
N VAL A 237 -16.55 -10.74 9.63
CA VAL A 237 -16.23 -10.96 8.23
C VAL A 237 -16.98 -12.22 7.79
N ARG A 238 -17.89 -12.07 6.81
CA ARG A 238 -18.68 -13.14 6.22
C ARG A 238 -18.57 -13.05 4.71
N VAL A 239 -18.23 -14.17 4.07
CA VAL A 239 -18.06 -14.30 2.62
C VAL A 239 -19.10 -15.26 2.07
#